data_AF-A0A936PSX1-F1
#
_entry.id   AF-A0A936PSX1-F1
#
_cell.length_a   1.000
_cell.length_b   1.000
_cell.length_c   1.000
_cell.angle_alpha   90.00
_cell.angle_beta   90.00
_cell.angle_gamma   90.00
#
_symmetry.space_group_name_H-M   'P 1'
#
loop_
_entity.id
_entity.type
_entity.pdbx_description
1 polymer ?
#
loop_
_entity_poly.entity_id
_entity_poly.type
_entity_poly.pdbx_seq_one_letter_code
_entity_poly.pdbx_strand_id
1 'polypeptide(L)'
;MSSLPRDPRLITAITAVYGAHRAALLGRLRRSFPSTCRGRIEDAAQQAMIVSLEYAHQGPSCVRAAWERGGSAALEQQLFNFGWRHLRGERRRKRNRLETSVTRLPVLAHRNHPEGILQARLTAEAVERLLPTAARLFSKNNGAALTRALADRLLSGDNDKVVADRHGVERSLICRARNWLRNQVEG
;
A
#
# COMPACT_ATOMS: atom_id res chain seq x y z
N MET A 1 8.92 -22.32 -25.47
CA MET A 1 7.84 -21.75 -24.65
C MET A 1 6.54 -21.91 -25.42
N SER A 2 5.72 -22.89 -25.07
CA SER A 2 4.46 -23.16 -25.78
C SER A 2 3.47 -22.05 -25.45
N SER A 3 3.17 -21.18 -26.41
CA SER A 3 2.11 -20.17 -26.26
C SER A 3 0.79 -20.93 -26.19
N LEU A 4 0.24 -21.07 -24.99
CA LEU A 4 -1.09 -21.62 -24.82
C LEU A 4 -2.07 -20.89 -25.75
N PRO A 5 -2.98 -21.62 -26.42
CA PRO A 5 -3.88 -21.02 -27.38
C PRO A 5 -4.78 -20.00 -26.68
N ARG A 6 -4.83 -18.79 -27.24
CA ARG A 6 -5.81 -17.77 -26.84
C ARG A 6 -7.20 -18.34 -27.07
N ASP A 7 -8.09 -18.20 -26.09
CA ASP A 7 -9.50 -18.56 -26.27
C ASP A 7 -10.29 -17.32 -26.72
N PRO A 8 -10.51 -17.15 -28.05
CA PRO A 8 -11.18 -15.96 -28.57
C PRO A 8 -12.63 -15.83 -28.09
N ARG A 9 -13.28 -16.95 -27.75
CA ARG A 9 -14.66 -16.94 -27.25
C ARG A 9 -14.71 -16.33 -25.86
N LEU A 10 -13.81 -16.74 -24.98
CA LEU A 10 -13.72 -16.19 -23.62
C LEU A 10 -13.36 -14.70 -23.64
N ILE A 11 -12.43 -14.27 -24.51
CA ILE A 11 -12.08 -12.85 -24.68
C ILE A 11 -13.29 -12.02 -25.14
N THR A 12 -14.05 -12.54 -26.10
CA THR A 12 -15.27 -11.89 -26.60
C THR A 12 -16.31 -11.79 -25.49
N ALA A 13 -16.51 -12.86 -24.72
CA ALA A 13 -17.44 -12.89 -23.59
C ALA A 13 -17.05 -11.87 -22.51
N ILE A 14 -15.77 -11.80 -22.12
CA ILE A 14 -15.29 -10.83 -21.12
C ILE A 14 -15.55 -9.40 -21.59
N THR A 15 -15.21 -9.09 -22.85
CA THR A 15 -15.39 -7.75 -23.42
C THR A 15 -16.87 -7.37 -23.48
N ALA A 16 -17.74 -8.30 -23.91
CA ALA A 16 -19.18 -8.08 -23.97
C ALA A 16 -19.79 -7.85 -22.57
N VAL A 17 -19.46 -8.70 -21.59
CA VAL A 17 -19.94 -8.58 -20.21
C VAL A 17 -19.45 -7.27 -19.59
N TYR A 18 -18.17 -6.94 -19.76
CA TYR A 18 -17.64 -5.67 -19.24
C TYR A 18 -18.35 -4.47 -19.86
N GLY A 19 -18.53 -4.45 -21.19
CA GLY A 19 -19.22 -3.37 -21.89
C GLY A 19 -20.66 -3.18 -21.39
N ALA A 20 -21.43 -4.27 -21.29
CA ALA A 20 -22.83 -4.25 -20.87
C ALA A 20 -22.99 -3.87 -19.38
N HIS A 21 -22.09 -4.34 -18.51
CA HIS A 21 -22.25 -4.20 -17.05
C HIS A 21 -21.32 -3.14 -16.42
N ARG A 22 -20.59 -2.35 -17.22
CA ARG A 22 -19.63 -1.36 -16.71
C ARG A 22 -20.26 -0.39 -15.70
N ALA A 23 -21.42 0.16 -16.02
CA ALA A 23 -22.10 1.12 -15.14
C ALA A 23 -22.50 0.48 -13.80
N ALA A 24 -23.02 -0.74 -13.83
CA ALA A 24 -23.38 -1.50 -12.63
C ALA A 24 -22.15 -1.83 -11.78
N LEU A 25 -21.05 -2.27 -12.42
CA LEU A 25 -19.77 -2.53 -11.77
C LEU A 25 -19.24 -1.28 -11.05
N LEU A 26 -19.18 -0.13 -11.74
CA LEU A 26 -18.75 1.14 -11.15
C LEU A 26 -19.63 1.54 -9.95
N GLY A 27 -20.95 1.42 -10.09
CA GLY A 27 -21.90 1.70 -9.01
C GLY A 27 -21.68 0.80 -7.79
N ARG A 28 -21.44 -0.50 -8.03
CA ARG A 28 -21.19 -1.48 -6.98
C ARG A 28 -19.85 -1.24 -6.28
N LEU A 29 -18.78 -0.94 -7.02
CA LEU A 29 -17.48 -0.56 -6.45
C LEU A 29 -17.59 0.74 -5.65
N ARG A 30 -18.31 1.75 -6.14
CA ARG A 30 -18.53 3.01 -5.41
C ARG A 30 -19.26 2.79 -4.08
N ARG A 31 -20.26 1.90 -4.03
CA ARG A 31 -20.93 1.53 -2.77
C ARG A 31 -19.98 0.86 -1.78
N SER A 32 -19.07 0.00 -2.24
CA SER A 32 -18.06 -0.63 -1.37
C SER A 32 -16.93 0.31 -0.95
N PHE A 33 -16.67 1.37 -1.73
CA PHE A 33 -15.58 2.31 -1.52
C PHE A 33 -16.05 3.78 -1.59
N PRO A 34 -16.93 4.23 -0.68
CA PRO A 34 -17.62 5.52 -0.80
C PRO A 34 -16.69 6.74 -0.73
N SER A 35 -15.56 6.62 -0.05
CA SER A 35 -14.54 7.67 0.09
C SER A 35 -13.50 7.72 -1.05
N THR A 36 -13.60 6.81 -2.03
CA THR A 36 -12.68 6.78 -3.17
C THR A 36 -13.20 7.67 -4.28
N CYS A 37 -12.33 8.50 -4.87
CA CYS A 37 -12.71 9.39 -5.97
C CYS A 37 -13.09 8.60 -7.24
N ARG A 38 -13.93 9.21 -8.08
CA ARG A 38 -14.46 8.59 -9.30
C ARG A 38 -13.38 8.01 -10.22
N GLY A 39 -12.31 8.77 -10.47
CA GLY A 39 -11.22 8.31 -11.35
C GLY A 39 -10.62 6.97 -10.90
N ARG A 40 -10.34 6.81 -9.60
CA ARG A 40 -9.80 5.54 -9.07
C ARG A 40 -10.78 4.38 -9.14
N ILE A 41 -12.08 4.64 -9.06
CA ILE A 41 -13.10 3.61 -9.27
C ILE A 41 -13.10 3.16 -10.75
N GLU A 42 -12.95 4.11 -11.67
CA GLU A 42 -12.84 3.83 -13.11
C GLU A 42 -11.56 3.05 -13.44
N ASP A 43 -10.42 3.45 -12.87
CA ASP A 43 -9.14 2.74 -13.00
C ASP A 43 -9.25 1.30 -12.49
N ALA A 44 -9.90 1.09 -11.34
CA ALA A 44 -10.08 -0.25 -10.79
C ALA A 44 -10.97 -1.15 -11.66
N ALA A 45 -11.99 -0.58 -12.30
CA ALA A 45 -12.83 -1.31 -13.25
C ALA A 45 -12.06 -1.67 -14.52
N GLN A 46 -11.26 -0.74 -15.06
CA GLN A 46 -10.37 -1.01 -16.20
C GLN A 46 -9.33 -2.07 -15.86
N GLN A 47 -8.70 -1.99 -14.68
CA GLN A 47 -7.74 -3.00 -14.23
C GLN A 47 -8.40 -4.37 -14.09
N ALA A 48 -9.65 -4.45 -13.61
CA ALA A 48 -10.39 -5.71 -13.54
C ALA A 48 -10.57 -6.35 -14.93
N MET A 49 -10.87 -5.55 -15.95
CA MET A 49 -10.94 -6.02 -17.34
C MET A 49 -9.58 -6.54 -17.82
N ILE A 50 -8.51 -5.74 -17.65
CA ILE A 50 -7.15 -6.13 -18.05
C ILE A 50 -6.74 -7.46 -17.42
N VAL A 51 -6.89 -7.59 -16.10
CA VAL A 51 -6.55 -8.82 -15.37
C VAL A 51 -7.38 -10.01 -15.84
N SER A 52 -8.66 -9.79 -16.18
CA SER A 52 -9.51 -10.85 -16.69
C SER A 52 -9.05 -11.35 -18.06
N LEU A 53 -8.62 -10.44 -18.93
CA LEU A 53 -8.05 -10.77 -20.25
C LEU A 53 -6.70 -11.48 -20.12
N GLU A 54 -5.83 -11.01 -19.23
CA GLU A 54 -4.56 -11.68 -18.92
C GLU A 54 -4.78 -13.13 -18.47
N TYR A 55 -5.74 -13.35 -17.57
CA TYR A 55 -6.10 -14.70 -17.13
C TYR A 55 -6.80 -15.54 -18.20
N ALA A 56 -7.50 -14.94 -19.16
CA ALA A 56 -8.07 -15.68 -20.28
C ALA A 56 -6.98 -16.30 -21.17
N HIS A 57 -5.77 -15.73 -21.18
CA HIS A 57 -4.61 -16.27 -21.90
C HIS A 57 -3.86 -17.37 -21.12
N GLN A 58 -4.04 -17.45 -19.81
CA GLN A 58 -3.32 -18.37 -18.93
C GLN A 58 -4.15 -19.65 -18.70
N GLY A 59 -4.16 -20.57 -19.67
CA GLY A 59 -4.60 -21.98 -19.48
C GLY A 59 -5.84 -22.18 -18.58
N PRO A 60 -5.79 -23.09 -17.58
CA PRO A 60 -6.81 -23.19 -16.54
C PRO A 60 -6.74 -21.94 -15.66
N SER A 61 -7.70 -21.03 -15.84
CA SER A 61 -7.78 -19.81 -15.05
C SER A 61 -9.09 -19.71 -14.27
N CYS A 62 -9.06 -18.94 -13.19
CA CYS A 62 -10.26 -18.67 -12.39
C CYS A 62 -11.36 -17.95 -13.19
N VAL A 63 -11.00 -17.29 -14.30
CA VAL A 63 -11.92 -16.64 -15.24
C VAL A 63 -12.62 -17.67 -16.13
N ARG A 64 -11.85 -18.60 -16.71
CA ARG A 64 -12.40 -19.74 -17.47
C ARG A 64 -13.34 -20.57 -16.60
N ALA A 65 -12.89 -20.94 -15.39
CA ALA A 65 -13.71 -21.70 -14.46
C ALA A 65 -14.96 -20.92 -13.98
N ALA A 66 -14.93 -19.59 -13.94
CA ALA A 66 -16.12 -18.80 -13.66
C ALA A 66 -17.10 -18.83 -14.84
N TRP A 67 -16.59 -18.64 -16.06
CA TRP A 67 -17.37 -18.72 -17.28
C TRP A 67 -18.07 -20.08 -17.45
N GLU A 68 -17.34 -21.18 -17.25
CA GLU A 68 -17.89 -22.54 -17.40
C GLU A 68 -18.96 -22.86 -16.34
N ARG A 69 -18.89 -22.27 -15.15
CA ARG A 69 -19.85 -22.55 -14.06
C ARG A 69 -21.12 -21.72 -14.12
N GLY A 70 -21.05 -20.49 -14.60
CA GLY A 70 -22.18 -19.55 -14.48
C GLY A 70 -22.21 -18.45 -15.54
N GLY A 71 -21.46 -18.63 -16.63
CA GLY A 71 -21.48 -17.76 -17.79
C GLY A 71 -21.25 -16.28 -17.44
N SER A 72 -22.08 -15.41 -17.99
CA SER A 72 -21.96 -13.96 -17.89
C SER A 72 -22.09 -13.45 -16.45
N ALA A 73 -22.99 -14.02 -15.65
CA ALA A 73 -23.20 -13.59 -14.26
C ALA A 73 -21.96 -13.90 -13.39
N ALA A 74 -21.36 -15.07 -13.59
CA ALA A 74 -20.13 -15.43 -12.89
C ALA A 74 -18.93 -14.58 -13.32
N LEU A 75 -18.85 -14.21 -14.61
CA LEU A 75 -17.85 -13.25 -15.11
C LEU A 75 -18.05 -11.85 -14.53
N GLU A 76 -19.27 -11.35 -14.46
CA GLU A 76 -19.58 -10.06 -13.83
C GLU A 76 -19.11 -10.06 -12.36
N GLN A 77 -19.42 -11.12 -11.62
CA GLN A 77 -18.96 -11.25 -10.24
C GLN A 77 -17.44 -11.31 -10.14
N GLN A 78 -16.73 -11.94 -11.09
CA GLN A 78 -15.28 -11.93 -11.10
C GLN A 78 -14.67 -10.57 -11.43
N LEU A 79 -15.23 -9.85 -12.39
CA LEU A 79 -14.82 -8.46 -12.68
C LEU A 79 -14.97 -7.60 -11.42
N PHE A 80 -16.08 -7.73 -10.69
CA PHE A 80 -16.25 -7.07 -9.40
C PHE A 80 -15.16 -7.47 -8.39
N ASN A 81 -14.88 -8.77 -8.25
CA ASN A 81 -13.88 -9.26 -7.31
C ASN A 81 -12.48 -8.71 -7.62
N PHE A 82 -12.07 -8.66 -8.89
CA PHE A 82 -10.78 -8.09 -9.28
C PHE A 82 -10.71 -6.59 -8.99
N GLY A 83 -11.75 -5.82 -9.35
CA GLY A 83 -11.80 -4.39 -9.05
C GLY A 83 -11.79 -4.11 -7.54
N TRP A 84 -12.54 -4.90 -6.77
CA TRP A 84 -12.58 -4.80 -5.32
C TRP A 84 -11.22 -5.12 -4.67
N ARG A 85 -10.54 -6.19 -5.13
CA ARG A 85 -9.20 -6.55 -4.67
C ARG A 85 -8.18 -5.47 -5.02
N HIS A 86 -8.29 -4.87 -6.20
CA HIS A 86 -7.43 -3.76 -6.61
C HIS A 86 -7.58 -2.57 -5.65
N LEU A 87 -8.80 -2.09 -5.43
CA LEU A 87 -9.08 -0.98 -4.52
C LEU A 87 -8.70 -1.28 -3.06
N ARG A 88 -8.94 -2.51 -2.59
CA ARG A 88 -8.49 -2.93 -1.26
C ARG A 88 -6.96 -2.93 -1.17
N GLY A 89 -6.28 -3.41 -2.21
CA GLY A 89 -4.84 -3.38 -2.33
C GLY A 89 -4.29 -1.95 -2.34
N GLU A 90 -4.93 -1.03 -3.05
CA GLU A 90 -4.61 0.40 -3.00
C GLU A 90 -4.80 1.00 -1.61
N ARG A 91 -5.92 0.73 -0.94
CA ARG A 91 -6.14 1.19 0.44
C ARG A 91 -5.08 0.67 1.39
N ARG A 92 -4.74 -0.62 1.30
CA ARG A 92 -3.66 -1.22 2.09
C ARG A 92 -2.31 -0.57 1.76
N ARG A 93 -2.00 -0.38 0.48
CA ARG A 93 -0.76 0.29 0.06
C ARG A 93 -0.73 1.75 0.48
N LYS A 94 -1.85 2.48 0.48
CA LYS A 94 -1.95 3.86 0.98
C LYS A 94 -1.74 3.90 2.49
N ARG A 95 -2.35 2.99 3.25
CA ARG A 95 -2.10 2.86 4.69
C ARG A 95 -0.64 2.53 4.97
N ASN A 96 -0.10 1.51 4.32
CA ASN A 96 1.29 1.13 4.48
C ASN A 96 2.23 2.24 3.99
N ARG A 97 1.88 2.99 2.94
CA ARG A 97 2.64 4.15 2.47
C ARG A 97 2.52 5.29 3.47
N LEU A 98 1.39 5.61 4.08
CA LEU A 98 1.36 6.54 5.22
C LEU A 98 2.19 6.02 6.42
N GLU A 99 2.35 4.69 6.56
CA GLU A 99 3.24 4.07 7.54
C GLU A 99 4.72 4.00 7.10
N THR A 100 5.08 4.15 5.81
CA THR A 100 6.47 3.97 5.28
C THR A 100 7.00 5.11 4.43
N SER A 101 6.15 5.81 3.69
CA SER A 101 6.42 7.18 3.29
C SER A 101 6.79 7.91 4.54
N VAL A 102 7.92 8.58 4.45
CA VAL A 102 8.37 9.61 5.34
C VAL A 102 7.18 10.55 5.53
N THR A 103 6.31 10.26 6.49
CA THR A 103 5.77 11.30 7.34
C THR A 103 7.05 11.87 7.92
N ARG A 104 7.60 12.83 7.19
CA ARG A 104 8.51 13.81 7.75
C ARG A 104 7.82 14.12 9.06
N LEU A 105 8.53 13.94 10.17
CA LEU A 105 8.06 14.51 11.43
C LEU A 105 7.43 15.87 11.09
N PRO A 106 6.32 16.26 11.72
CA PRO A 106 5.61 17.52 11.42
C PRO A 106 6.54 18.75 11.27
N VAL A 107 7.76 18.65 11.79
CA VAL A 107 9.00 19.37 11.46
C VAL A 107 9.08 20.05 10.09
N LEU A 108 8.51 19.51 9.00
CA LEU A 108 8.62 20.13 7.67
C LEU A 108 7.36 20.81 7.14
N ALA A 109 6.22 20.79 7.85
CA ALA A 109 5.00 21.48 7.43
C ALA A 109 4.99 22.97 7.79
N HIS A 110 5.84 23.43 8.72
CA HIS A 110 5.84 24.81 9.22
C HIS A 110 7.05 25.64 8.78
N ARG A 111 7.49 25.50 7.52
CA ARG A 111 8.72 26.14 7.05
C ARG A 111 8.76 27.67 7.15
N ASN A 112 7.63 28.35 7.39
CA ASN A 112 7.55 29.82 7.37
C ASN A 112 6.91 30.47 8.62
N HIS A 113 6.63 29.72 9.70
CA HIS A 113 6.09 30.31 10.95
C HIS A 113 7.05 30.05 12.13
N PRO A 114 7.48 31.08 12.89
CA PRO A 114 8.44 30.94 13.99
C PRO A 114 8.03 29.88 15.02
N GLU A 115 6.75 29.83 15.36
CA GLU A 115 6.18 28.86 16.30
C GLU A 115 6.32 27.42 15.81
N GLY A 116 6.16 27.19 14.51
CA GLY A 116 6.29 25.84 13.96
C GLY A 116 7.74 25.39 13.82
N ILE A 117 8.69 26.32 13.67
CA ILE A 117 10.13 26.03 13.77
C ILE A 117 10.50 25.65 15.21
N LEU A 118 9.98 26.37 16.20
CA LEU A 118 10.18 26.05 17.61
C LEU A 118 9.59 24.68 17.97
N GLN A 119 8.34 24.42 17.58
CA GLN A 119 7.69 23.14 17.83
C GLN A 119 8.43 21.98 17.16
N ALA A 120 8.91 22.18 15.92
CA ALA A 120 9.73 21.23 15.20
C ALA A 120 11.03 20.89 15.96
N ARG A 121 11.71 21.91 16.48
CA ARG A 121 12.93 21.75 17.26
C ARG A 121 12.69 21.01 18.58
N LEU A 122 11.67 21.41 19.35
CA LEU A 122 11.30 20.73 20.61
C LEU A 122 10.94 19.26 20.37
N THR A 123 10.22 18.99 19.28
CA THR A 123 9.87 17.63 18.83
C THR A 123 11.13 16.82 18.51
N ALA A 124 12.08 17.41 17.76
CA ALA A 124 13.33 16.75 17.41
C ALA A 124 14.18 16.44 18.66
N GLU A 125 14.34 17.40 19.57
CA GLU A 125 15.06 17.23 20.83
C GLU A 125 14.40 16.18 21.76
N ALA A 126 13.07 16.09 21.74
CA ALA A 126 12.35 15.03 22.45
C ALA A 126 12.63 13.64 21.85
N VAL A 127 12.57 13.51 20.53
CA VAL A 127 12.87 12.25 19.82
C VAL A 127 14.31 11.81 20.07
N GLU A 128 15.29 12.72 19.95
CA GLU A 128 16.70 12.43 20.17
C GLU A 128 16.97 11.87 21.58
N ARG A 129 16.37 12.48 22.61
CA ARG A 129 16.46 12.00 24.00
C ARG A 129 15.86 10.61 24.19
N LEU A 130 14.85 10.24 23.40
CA LEU A 130 14.16 8.96 23.49
C LEU A 130 14.84 7.84 22.69
N LEU A 131 15.78 8.13 21.78
CA LEU A 131 16.44 7.11 20.95
C LEU A 131 17.11 5.99 21.76
N PRO A 132 17.91 6.28 22.81
CA PRO A 132 18.54 5.21 23.60
C PRO A 132 17.52 4.35 24.34
N THR A 133 16.38 4.92 24.72
CA THR A 133 15.30 4.19 25.39
C THR A 133 14.58 3.28 24.41
N ALA A 134 14.22 3.77 23.22
CA ALA A 134 13.64 2.96 22.16
C ALA A 134 14.58 1.81 21.78
N ALA A 135 15.87 2.10 21.61
CA ALA A 135 16.85 1.08 21.26
C ALA A 135 16.98 -0.03 22.33
N ARG A 136 16.98 0.34 23.62
CA ARG A 136 16.99 -0.63 24.73
C ARG A 136 15.74 -1.49 24.78
N LEU A 137 14.57 -0.93 24.49
CA LEU A 137 13.29 -1.66 24.48
C LEU A 137 13.22 -2.71 23.38
N PHE A 138 13.71 -2.38 22.18
CA PHE A 138 13.53 -3.22 20.99
C PHE A 138 14.78 -4.04 20.61
N SER A 139 15.95 -3.75 21.17
CA SER A 139 17.19 -4.48 20.89
C SER A 139 17.98 -4.75 22.17
N LYS A 140 18.01 -6.01 22.60
CA LYS A 140 18.76 -6.45 23.79
C LYS A 140 20.28 -6.48 23.56
N ASN A 141 20.71 -6.91 22.37
CA ASN A 141 22.12 -7.15 22.07
C ASN A 141 22.75 -6.06 21.20
N ASN A 142 21.97 -5.34 20.40
CA ASN A 142 22.45 -4.37 19.41
C ASN A 142 21.88 -2.97 19.63
N GLY A 143 21.69 -2.57 20.90
CA GLY A 143 21.10 -1.28 21.25
C GLY A 143 21.86 -0.09 20.63
N ALA A 144 23.19 -0.09 20.69
CA ALA A 144 24.00 0.99 20.11
C ALA A 144 23.85 1.12 18.59
N ALA A 145 23.82 -0.01 17.86
CA ALA A 145 23.60 -0.01 16.42
C ALA A 145 22.19 0.47 16.05
N LEU A 146 21.17 0.06 16.82
CA LEU A 146 19.80 0.52 16.62
C LEU A 146 19.65 2.02 16.93
N THR A 147 20.31 2.55 17.96
CA THR A 147 20.34 4.00 18.24
C THR A 147 20.92 4.77 17.05
N ARG A 148 22.06 4.34 16.52
CA ARG A 148 22.70 4.97 15.34
C ARG A 148 21.81 4.89 14.11
N ALA A 149 21.19 3.75 13.87
CA ALA A 149 20.24 3.57 12.77
C ALA A 149 19.03 4.51 12.90
N LEU A 150 18.46 4.67 14.09
CA LEU A 150 17.34 5.58 14.32
C LEU A 150 17.74 7.04 14.13
N ALA A 151 18.92 7.46 14.62
CA ALA A 151 19.44 8.80 14.40
C ALA A 151 19.68 9.09 12.91
N ASP A 152 20.34 8.18 12.20
CA ASP A 152 20.56 8.30 10.75
C ASP A 152 19.24 8.36 9.99
N ARG A 153 18.25 7.55 10.37
CA ARG A 153 16.91 7.56 9.77
C ARG A 153 16.23 8.93 9.87
N LEU A 154 16.45 9.67 10.95
CA LEU A 154 15.89 11.01 11.17
C LEU A 154 16.60 12.06 10.30
N LEU A 155 17.92 11.95 10.17
CA LEU A 155 18.74 12.92 9.44
C LEU A 155 18.72 12.71 7.92
N SER A 156 18.87 11.47 7.46
CA SER A 156 18.98 11.14 6.03
C SER A 156 17.63 11.20 5.31
N GLY A 157 16.53 10.93 6.00
CA GLY A 157 15.21 10.76 5.38
C GLY A 157 15.06 9.50 4.53
N ASP A 158 16.07 8.62 4.51
CA ASP A 158 16.06 7.36 3.78
C ASP A 158 14.99 6.39 4.30
N ASN A 159 14.61 5.40 3.50
CA ASN A 159 13.65 4.39 3.97
C ASN A 159 14.28 3.42 4.99
N ASP A 160 13.44 2.77 5.81
CA ASP A 160 13.90 1.90 6.90
C ASP A 160 14.75 0.72 6.42
N LYS A 161 14.58 0.25 5.18
CA LYS A 161 15.38 -0.85 4.63
C LYS A 161 16.81 -0.38 4.36
N VAL A 162 16.97 0.77 3.71
CA VAL A 162 18.29 1.34 3.39
C VAL A 162 19.09 1.60 4.67
N VAL A 163 18.44 2.15 5.70
CA VAL A 163 19.07 2.41 6.99
C VAL A 163 19.39 1.10 7.73
N ALA A 164 18.49 0.12 7.69
CA ALA A 164 18.73 -1.21 8.27
C ALA A 164 19.98 -1.86 7.68
N ASP A 165 20.07 -1.89 6.35
CA ASP A 165 21.20 -2.49 5.63
C ASP A 165 22.51 -1.75 5.95
N ARG A 166 22.48 -0.41 6.05
CA ARG A 166 23.65 0.43 6.37
C ARG A 166 24.21 0.20 7.78
N HIS A 167 23.35 -0.01 8.77
CA HIS A 167 23.74 -0.14 10.17
C HIS A 167 23.77 -1.58 10.67
N GLY A 168 23.51 -2.56 9.80
CA GLY A 168 23.50 -3.99 10.17
C GLY A 168 22.43 -4.34 11.20
N VAL A 169 21.26 -3.69 11.12
CA VAL A 169 20.13 -3.94 12.04
C VAL A 169 18.93 -4.46 11.28
N GLU A 170 18.11 -5.29 11.93
CA GLU A 170 16.89 -5.79 11.27
C GLU A 170 15.89 -4.64 11.05
N ARG A 171 15.37 -4.52 9.83
CA ARG A 171 14.36 -3.52 9.46
C ARG A 171 13.15 -3.51 10.40
N SER A 172 12.73 -4.67 10.90
CA SER A 172 11.57 -4.77 11.79
C SER A 172 11.79 -4.04 13.13
N LEU A 173 13.03 -4.01 13.63
CA LEU A 173 13.41 -3.31 14.85
C LEU A 173 13.35 -1.80 14.69
N ILE A 174 13.87 -1.26 13.58
CA ILE A 174 13.75 0.17 13.24
C ILE A 174 12.26 0.55 13.17
N CYS A 175 11.44 -0.24 12.48
CA CYS A 175 10.02 0.04 12.31
C CYS A 175 9.28 0.08 13.67
N ARG A 176 9.50 -0.91 14.55
CA ARG A 176 8.89 -0.97 15.89
C ARG A 176 9.33 0.20 16.76
N ALA A 177 10.63 0.47 16.82
CA ALA A 177 11.19 1.56 17.62
C ALA A 177 10.68 2.93 17.15
N ARG A 178 10.61 3.16 15.84
CA ARG A 178 10.06 4.40 15.27
C ARG A 178 8.58 4.58 15.60
N ASN A 179 7.78 3.52 15.48
CA ASN A 179 6.35 3.60 15.82
C ASN A 179 6.15 3.90 17.31
N TRP A 180 6.99 3.33 18.18
CA TRP A 180 6.99 3.66 19.60
C TRP A 180 7.36 5.13 19.85
N LEU A 181 8.45 5.62 19.25
CA LEU A 181 8.89 7.03 19.35
C LEU A 181 7.79 7.99 18.92
N ARG A 182 7.10 7.69 17.82
CA ARG A 182 5.97 8.50 17.36
C ARG A 182 4.87 8.59 18.43
N ASN A 183 4.48 7.46 19.01
CA ASN A 183 3.46 7.43 20.05
C ASN A 183 3.86 8.17 21.35
N GLN A 184 5.17 8.33 21.63
CA GLN A 184 5.64 9.08 22.79
C GLN A 184 5.63 10.60 22.60
N VAL A 185 5.61 11.06 21.35
CA VAL A 185 5.71 12.49 21.02
C VAL A 185 4.37 13.04 20.51
N GLU A 186 3.47 12.18 20.03
CA GLU A 186 2.10 12.52 19.65
C GLU A 186 1.06 12.30 20.75
N GLY A 187 1.41 11.55 21.81
CA GLY A 187 0.56 11.27 22.97
C GLY A 187 0.83 12.23 24.12
#